data_AF-A0A7R9R0I6-F1
#
_entry.id   AF-A0A7R9R0I6-F1
#
_cell.length_a   1.000
_cell.length_b   1.000
_cell.length_c   1.000
_cell.angle_alpha   90.00
_cell.angle_beta   90.00
_cell.angle_gamma   90.00
#
_symmetry.space_group_name_H-M   'P 1'
#
loop_
_entity.id
_entity.type
_entity.pdbx_description
1 polymer ?
#
loop_
_entity_poly.entity_id
_entity_poly.type
_entity_poly.pdbx_seq_one_letter_code
_entity_poly.pdbx_strand_id
1 'polypeptide(L)'
;ANHVTRKEGLEFAQRKNVQFFESSAKLDINISELFSKTFDGMIKRYVLTPILKSTLKYKAVVLGDPSVGKSAIIERLCGHPFPGDNSIGTQFNSTGDQSLAQMMPMYYRSAHTVLLVYDIHCQQSFNNLHKYL
;
A
#
# COMPACT_ATOMS: atom_id res chain seq x y z
N ALA A 1 1.23 7.05 24.91
CA ALA A 1 1.50 8.02 23.84
C ALA A 1 0.49 7.78 22.72
N ASN A 2 -0.08 8.82 22.11
CA ASN A 2 -1.16 8.68 21.11
C ASN A 2 -0.67 8.31 19.69
N HIS A 3 0.56 7.81 19.56
CA HIS A 3 1.17 7.42 18.29
C HIS A 3 1.49 5.93 18.32
N VAL A 4 1.36 5.29 17.16
CA VAL A 4 1.73 3.90 16.96
C VAL A 4 3.25 3.82 16.95
N THR A 5 3.81 2.99 17.80
CA THR A 5 5.25 2.77 17.84
C THR A 5 5.69 1.82 16.73
N ARG A 6 6.96 1.95 16.33
CA ARG A 6 7.61 1.00 15.40
C ARG A 6 7.48 -0.46 15.83
N LYS A 7 7.61 -0.70 17.15
CA LYS A 7 7.49 -2.03 17.74
C LYS A 7 6.09 -2.61 17.52
N GLU A 8 5.05 -1.84 17.81
CA GLU A 8 3.65 -2.27 17.61
C GLU A 8 3.35 -2.57 16.13
N GLY A 9 3.82 -1.71 15.23
CA GLY A 9 3.68 -1.92 13.77
C GLY A 9 4.37 -3.20 13.30
N LEU A 10 5.61 -3.43 13.78
CA LEU A 10 6.38 -4.63 13.45
C LEU A 10 5.73 -5.90 14.00
N GLU A 11 5.29 -5.90 15.25
CA GLU A 11 4.61 -7.04 15.88
C GLU A 11 3.28 -7.37 15.18
N PHE A 12 2.54 -6.36 14.73
CA PHE A 12 1.35 -6.56 13.91
C PHE A 12 1.69 -7.24 12.58
N ALA A 13 2.69 -6.73 11.86
CA ALA A 13 3.10 -7.27 10.58
C ALA A 13 3.57 -8.73 10.69
N GLN A 14 4.36 -9.05 11.72
CA GLN A 14 4.80 -10.41 12.03
C GLN A 14 3.62 -11.35 12.29
N ARG A 15 2.65 -10.94 13.12
CA ARG A 15 1.44 -11.74 13.41
C ARG A 15 0.59 -12.00 12.17
N LYS A 16 0.57 -11.06 11.23
CA LYS A 16 -0.19 -11.18 9.97
C LYS A 16 0.63 -11.79 8.83
N ASN A 17 1.89 -12.15 9.06
CA ASN A 17 2.82 -12.64 8.06
C ASN A 17 2.93 -11.72 6.84
N VAL A 18 2.96 -10.40 7.08
CA VAL A 18 3.14 -9.36 6.06
C VAL A 18 4.44 -8.59 6.31
N GLN A 19 4.95 -7.91 5.29
CA GLN A 19 6.13 -7.06 5.43
C GLN A 19 5.77 -5.74 6.11
N PHE A 20 6.71 -5.21 6.90
CA PHE A 20 6.58 -3.93 7.58
C PHE A 20 7.51 -2.87 6.98
N PHE A 21 6.99 -1.66 6.80
CA PHE A 21 7.71 -0.51 6.28
C PHE A 21 7.31 0.77 7.03
N GLU A 22 8.29 1.60 7.36
CA GLU A 22 8.06 2.98 7.80
C GLU A 22 8.59 3.93 6.73
N SER A 23 7.73 4.84 6.28
CA SER A 23 8.07 5.87 5.30
C SER A 23 7.40 7.19 5.64
N SER A 24 7.96 8.28 5.12
CA SER A 24 7.33 9.60 5.19
C SER A 24 7.22 10.15 3.78
N ALA A 25 6.03 10.05 3.19
CA ALA A 25 5.77 10.61 1.86
C ALA A 25 5.93 12.15 1.84
N LYS A 26 5.70 12.81 2.99
CA LYS A 26 5.91 14.25 3.16
C LYS A 26 7.38 14.65 3.08
N LEU A 27 8.26 13.85 3.68
CA LEU A 27 9.70 14.11 3.74
C LEU A 27 10.50 13.31 2.70
N ASP A 28 9.81 12.54 1.86
CA ASP A 28 10.37 11.59 0.90
C ASP A 28 11.36 10.57 1.51
N ILE A 29 11.05 10.12 2.74
CA ILE A 29 11.89 9.16 3.48
C ILE A 29 11.39 7.75 3.18
N ASN A 30 12.32 6.85 2.81
CA ASN A 30 12.11 5.42 2.56
C ASN A 30 11.09 5.07 1.45
N ILE A 31 10.66 6.01 0.62
CA ILE A 31 9.71 5.74 -0.47
C ILE A 31 10.35 4.88 -1.57
N SER A 32 11.57 5.21 -2.00
CA SER A 32 12.31 4.43 -3.00
C SER A 32 12.62 3.02 -2.51
N GLU A 33 12.91 2.85 -1.21
CA GLU A 33 13.14 1.54 -0.61
C GLU A 33 11.85 0.71 -0.56
N LEU A 34 10.73 1.31 -0.14
CA LEU A 34 9.41 0.67 -0.18
C LEU A 34 9.09 0.18 -1.60
N PHE A 35 9.32 1.01 -2.62
CA PHE A 35 9.10 0.65 -4.01
C PHE A 35 9.98 -0.51 -4.45
N SER A 36 11.29 -0.38 -4.26
CA SER A 36 12.27 -1.37 -4.69
C SER A 36 12.01 -2.73 -4.06
N LYS A 37 11.74 -2.78 -2.75
CA LYS A 37 11.45 -4.05 -2.06
C LYS A 37 10.14 -4.69 -2.52
N THR A 38 9.13 -3.88 -2.78
CA THR A 38 7.84 -4.31 -3.30
C THR A 38 7.99 -4.89 -4.72
N PHE A 39 8.78 -4.24 -5.57
CA PHE A 39 9.05 -4.69 -6.94
C PHE A 39 9.99 -5.90 -6.99
N ASP A 40 11.05 -5.92 -6.19
CA ASP A 40 11.98 -7.05 -6.07
C ASP A 40 11.28 -8.33 -5.63
N GLY A 41 10.32 -8.22 -4.71
CA GLY A 41 9.49 -9.35 -4.29
C GLY A 41 8.72 -9.97 -5.45
N MET A 42 8.26 -9.15 -6.39
CA MET A 42 7.60 -9.61 -7.61
C MET A 42 8.60 -10.25 -8.58
N ILE A 43 9.71 -9.57 -8.90
CA ILE A 43 10.72 -10.07 -9.84
C ILE A 43 11.37 -11.36 -9.35
N LYS A 44 11.54 -11.58 -8.05
CA LYS A 44 12.02 -12.86 -7.51
C LYS A 44 11.01 -14.00 -7.68
N ARG A 45 9.72 -13.67 -7.71
CA ARG A 45 8.63 -14.65 -7.80
C ARG A 45 8.35 -15.10 -9.23
N TYR A 46 8.66 -14.27 -10.21
CA TYR A 46 8.61 -14.62 -11.62
C TYR A 46 10.05 -14.76 -12.12
N VAL A 47 10.46 -15.93 -12.61
CA VAL A 47 11.81 -16.13 -13.21
C VAL A 47 11.87 -15.38 -14.56
N LEU A 48 11.89 -14.05 -14.51
CA LEU A 48 11.75 -13.19 -15.68
C LEU A 48 13.10 -12.96 -16.33
N THR A 49 13.15 -13.29 -17.62
CA THR A 49 14.25 -12.89 -18.50
C THR A 49 14.31 -11.35 -18.60
N PRO A 50 15.48 -10.77 -18.90
CA PRO A 50 15.66 -9.32 -19.01
C PRO A 50 14.66 -8.62 -19.95
N ILE A 51 14.19 -9.32 -20.99
CA ILE A 51 13.22 -8.81 -21.99
C ILE A 51 11.82 -8.64 -21.37
N LEU A 52 11.42 -9.52 -20.45
CA LEU A 52 10.12 -9.41 -19.79
C LEU A 52 10.06 -8.27 -18.76
N LYS A 53 11.22 -7.82 -18.25
CA LYS A 53 11.29 -6.73 -17.26
C LYS A 53 10.79 -5.39 -17.82
N SER A 54 11.00 -5.10 -19.11
CA SER A 54 10.62 -3.82 -19.72
C SER A 54 9.15 -3.73 -20.13
N THR A 55 8.42 -4.85 -20.13
CA THR A 55 7.02 -4.95 -20.58
C THR A 55 6.05 -5.32 -19.45
N LEU A 56 6.57 -5.50 -18.24
CA LEU A 56 5.80 -5.96 -17.09
C LEU A 56 4.85 -4.86 -16.59
N LYS A 57 3.55 -5.12 -16.63
CA LYS A 57 2.56 -4.27 -15.96
C LYS A 57 2.48 -4.65 -14.50
N TYR A 58 2.89 -3.74 -13.63
CA TYR A 58 2.78 -3.91 -12.20
C TYR A 58 1.47 -3.32 -11.68
N LYS A 59 0.72 -4.13 -10.92
CA LYS A 59 -0.56 -3.73 -10.31
C LYS A 59 -0.44 -3.79 -8.80
N ALA A 60 -0.34 -2.63 -8.17
CA ALA A 60 -0.44 -2.48 -6.72
C ALA A 60 -1.85 -2.02 -6.32
N VAL A 61 -2.31 -2.47 -5.17
CA VAL A 61 -3.52 -1.98 -4.51
C VAL A 61 -3.10 -1.32 -3.21
N VAL A 62 -3.54 -0.09 -2.95
CA VAL A 62 -3.21 0.65 -1.72
C VAL A 62 -4.46 0.82 -0.87
N LEU A 63 -4.42 0.31 0.36
CA LEU A 63 -5.56 0.25 1.28
C LEU A 63 -5.21 0.95 2.59
N GLY A 64 -6.21 1.53 3.24
CA GLY A 64 -6.04 2.25 4.50
C GLY A 64 -7.08 3.33 4.66
N ASP A 65 -7.15 3.89 5.86
CA ASP A 65 -8.13 4.93 6.21
C ASP A 65 -7.97 6.22 5.39
N PRO A 66 -8.97 7.09 5.35
CA PRO A 66 -8.83 8.43 4.78
C PRO A 66 -7.65 9.19 5.39
N SER A 67 -6.98 10.02 4.59
CA SER A 67 -5.91 10.93 5.04
C SER A 67 -4.62 10.32 5.57
N VAL A 68 -4.43 8.99 5.53
CA VAL A 68 -3.19 8.31 5.98
C VAL A 68 -1.99 8.48 5.03
N GLY A 69 -2.12 9.27 3.96
CA GLY A 69 -1.03 9.52 3.01
C GLY A 69 -0.95 8.58 1.80
N LYS A 70 -2.02 7.82 1.50
CA LYS A 70 -2.08 6.91 0.33
C LYS A 70 -1.75 7.63 -0.99
N SER A 71 -2.40 8.75 -1.28
CA SER A 71 -2.16 9.51 -2.52
C SER A 71 -0.72 10.04 -2.59
N ALA A 72 -0.17 10.51 -1.46
CA ALA A 72 1.21 11.00 -1.40
C ALA A 72 2.22 9.88 -1.70
N ILE A 73 1.98 8.65 -1.22
CA ILE A 73 2.81 7.50 -1.59
C ILE A 73 2.69 7.22 -3.09
N ILE A 74 1.47 7.17 -3.63
CA ILE A 74 1.22 6.87 -5.05
C ILE A 74 1.90 7.90 -5.98
N GLU A 75 1.79 9.19 -5.67
CA GLU A 75 2.44 10.28 -6.42
C GLU A 75 3.95 10.11 -6.46
N ARG A 76 4.56 9.75 -5.32
CA ARG A 76 6.01 9.53 -5.22
C ARG A 76 6.46 8.27 -5.95
N LEU A 77 5.65 7.20 -5.91
CA LEU A 77 5.95 5.94 -6.59
C LEU A 77 5.89 6.08 -8.12
N CYS A 78 4.98 6.90 -8.64
CA CYS A 78 4.75 7.02 -10.08
C CYS A 78 5.47 8.22 -10.72
N GLY A 79 6.14 9.07 -9.93
CA GLY A 79 6.95 10.19 -10.42
C GLY A 79 6.17 11.38 -10.98
N HIS A 80 4.87 11.23 -11.23
CA HIS A 80 3.95 12.26 -11.73
C HIS A 80 2.54 12.07 -11.13
N PRO A 81 1.72 13.13 -11.03
CA PRO A 81 0.29 12.97 -10.77
C PRO A 81 -0.32 12.09 -11.86
N PHE A 82 -1.14 11.09 -11.48
CA PHE A 82 -1.77 10.18 -12.42
C PHE A 82 -2.64 10.97 -13.44
N PRO A 83 -2.32 10.94 -14.74
CA PRO A 83 -3.18 11.54 -15.76
C PRO A 83 -4.27 10.52 -16.07
N GLY A 84 -5.34 10.55 -15.29
CA GLY A 84 -6.46 9.64 -15.48
C GLY A 84 -7.42 9.71 -14.31
N ASP A 85 -8.68 9.92 -14.65
CA ASP A 85 -9.82 10.02 -13.74
C ASP A 85 -9.86 8.82 -12.76
N ASN A 86 -9.47 9.03 -11.50
CA ASN A 86 -9.77 8.23 -10.29
C ASN A 86 -9.95 6.71 -10.43
N SER A 87 -9.22 6.05 -11.32
CA SER A 87 -9.50 4.67 -11.68
C SER A 87 -8.57 3.72 -10.92
N ILE A 88 -9.11 3.24 -9.80
CA ILE A 88 -8.83 1.96 -9.11
C ILE A 88 -7.90 2.03 -7.88
N GLY A 89 -7.11 3.09 -7.67
CA GLY A 89 -6.25 3.22 -6.46
C GLY A 89 -6.59 4.35 -5.50
N THR A 90 -7.17 5.45 -6.00
CA THR A 90 -7.46 6.67 -5.23
C THR A 90 -8.89 6.76 -4.67
N GLN A 91 -9.80 5.85 -5.06
CA GLN A 91 -11.17 5.77 -4.53
C GLN A 91 -11.31 4.91 -3.26
N PHE A 92 -10.33 4.95 -2.35
CA PHE A 92 -10.57 4.59 -0.94
C PHE A 92 -10.66 5.85 -0.07
N ASN A 93 -11.27 6.90 -0.64
CA ASN A 93 -11.76 8.03 0.13
C ASN A 93 -13.10 7.61 0.74
N SER A 94 -13.06 7.32 2.02
CA SER A 94 -14.22 7.48 2.91
C SER A 94 -15.49 6.73 2.51
N THR A 95 -15.56 5.43 2.78
CA THR A 95 -16.85 4.79 3.07
C THR A 95 -16.52 3.63 4.02
N GLY A 96 -17.07 3.47 5.22
CA GLY A 96 -18.44 3.77 5.61
C GLY A 96 -19.40 2.70 5.08
N ASP A 97 -19.11 2.09 3.93
CA ASP A 97 -20.01 1.16 3.28
C ASP A 97 -19.54 -0.29 3.41
N GLN A 98 -20.49 -1.13 3.76
CA GLN A 98 -20.40 -2.60 3.72
C GLN A 98 -20.12 -3.13 2.29
N SER A 99 -20.15 -2.27 1.27
CA SER A 99 -19.84 -2.56 -0.13
C SER A 99 -18.34 -2.77 -0.40
N LEU A 100 -17.44 -2.19 0.41
CA LEU A 100 -15.99 -2.35 0.21
C LEU A 100 -15.56 -3.80 0.40
N ALA A 101 -15.95 -4.44 1.51
CA ALA A 101 -15.63 -5.84 1.78
C ALA A 101 -16.15 -6.78 0.68
N GLN A 102 -17.29 -6.46 0.05
CA GLN A 102 -17.86 -7.22 -1.06
C GLN A 102 -17.09 -7.02 -2.37
N MET A 103 -16.49 -5.84 -2.59
CA MET A 103 -15.67 -5.55 -3.77
C MET A 103 -14.19 -5.93 -3.59
N MET A 104 -13.68 -6.06 -2.36
CA MET A 104 -12.29 -6.43 -2.06
C MET A 104 -11.79 -7.66 -2.83
N PRO A 105 -12.54 -8.78 -2.92
CA PRO A 105 -12.13 -9.94 -3.73
C PRO A 105 -11.85 -9.61 -5.19
N MET A 106 -12.59 -8.66 -5.78
CA MET A 106 -12.39 -8.22 -7.17
C MET A 106 -11.10 -7.41 -7.33
N TYR A 107 -10.75 -6.59 -6.33
CA TYR A 107 -9.51 -5.80 -6.35
C TYR A 107 -8.27 -6.66 -6.15
N TYR A 108 -8.34 -7.70 -5.32
CA TYR A 108 -7.24 -8.65 -5.11
C TYR A 108 -6.98 -9.54 -6.33
N ARG A 109 -8.01 -9.84 -7.15
CA ARG A 109 -7.97 -10.86 -8.22
C ARG A 109 -6.89 -10.66 -9.30
N SER A 110 -6.19 -9.53 -9.29
CA SER A 110 -5.07 -9.24 -10.21
C SER A 110 -3.97 -8.37 -9.56
N ALA A 111 -4.04 -8.15 -8.25
CA ALA A 111 -3.04 -7.37 -7.55
C ALA A 111 -1.75 -8.20 -7.39
N HIS A 112 -0.63 -7.65 -7.84
CA HIS A 112 0.68 -8.24 -7.59
C HIS A 112 1.17 -7.92 -6.19
N THR A 113 0.74 -6.79 -5.63
CA THR A 113 0.99 -6.44 -4.22
C THR A 113 -0.14 -5.59 -3.68
N VAL A 114 -0.34 -5.71 -2.37
CA VAL A 114 -1.25 -4.89 -1.59
C VAL A 114 -0.42 -4.14 -0.57
N LEU A 115 -0.57 -2.82 -0.52
CA LEU A 115 0.04 -1.94 0.47
C LEU A 115 -1.03 -1.54 1.49
N LEU A 116 -0.83 -1.94 2.74
CA LEU A 116 -1.64 -1.49 3.87
C LEU A 116 -0.98 -0.27 4.50
N VAL A 117 -1.71 0.85 4.56
CA VAL A 117 -1.18 2.16 4.96
C VAL A 117 -1.95 2.67 6.18
N TYR A 118 -1.21 3.17 7.17
CA TYR A 118 -1.74 3.86 8.34
C TYR A 118 -0.85 5.07 8.66
N ASP A 119 -1.39 6.05 9.39
CA ASP A 119 -0.62 7.18 9.89
C ASP A 119 -0.12 6.87 11.31
N ILE A 120 1.20 6.99 11.52
CA ILE A 120 1.84 6.76 12.83
C ILE A 120 1.27 7.67 13.92
N HIS A 121 0.79 8.86 13.58
CA HIS A 121 0.20 9.80 14.52
C HIS A 121 -1.30 9.56 14.76
N CYS A 122 -1.89 8.56 14.11
CA CYS A 122 -3.30 8.22 14.23
C CYS A 122 -3.48 6.73 14.60
N GLN A 123 -3.54 6.45 15.91
CA GLN A 123 -3.76 5.10 16.43
C GLN A 123 -5.00 4.42 15.84
N GLN A 124 -6.07 5.19 15.59
CA GLN A 124 -7.30 4.65 15.01
C GLN A 124 -7.08 4.10 13.60
N SER A 125 -6.25 4.76 12.78
CA SER A 125 -5.95 4.30 11.43
C SER A 125 -5.21 2.96 11.41
N PHE A 126 -4.33 2.75 12.39
CA PHE A 126 -3.64 1.47 12.60
C PHE A 126 -4.61 0.40 13.11
N ASN A 127 -5.43 0.74 14.11
CA ASN A 127 -6.43 -0.18 14.62
C ASN A 127 -7.37 -0.62 13.50
N ASN A 128 -7.74 0.25 12.56
CA ASN A 128 -8.62 -0.06 11.45
C ASN A 128 -8.00 -0.96 10.36
N LEU A 129 -6.69 -1.26 10.40
CA LEU A 129 -6.04 -2.12 9.40
C LEU A 129 -6.67 -3.51 9.28
N HIS A 130 -7.24 -4.05 10.37
CA HIS A 130 -7.92 -5.34 10.36
C HIS A 130 -9.13 -5.39 9.41
N LYS A 131 -9.70 -4.24 9.03
CA LYS A 131 -10.82 -4.17 8.09
C LYS A 131 -10.40 -4.51 6.66
N TYR A 132 -9.11 -4.45 6.37
CA TYR A 132 -8.53 -4.59 5.03
C TYR A 132 -7.70 -5.88 4.87
N LEU A 133 -7.75 -6.78 5.86
CA LEU A 133 -7.03 -8.05 5.92
C LEU A 133 -8.02 -9.21 5.92
#